data_AF-A0A957L6V0-F1
#
_entry.id   AF-A0A957L6V0-F1
#
_cell.length_a   1.000
_cell.length_b   1.000
_cell.length_c   1.000
_cell.angle_alpha   90.00
_cell.angle_beta   90.00
_cell.angle_gamma   90.00
#
_symmetry.space_group_name_H-M   'P 1'
#
loop_
_entity.id
_entity.type
_entity.pdbx_description
1 polymer ?
#
loop_
_entity_poly.entity_id
_entity_poly.type
_entity_poly.pdbx_seq_one_letter_code
_entity_poly.pdbx_strand_id
1 'polypeptide(L)' 'AADYLALLPAGLPQPFSNKTLAKALGCQTRVAGRMTYTLRAMGLLQLAGKQGQSNLFEVGQ' A
#
# COMPACT_ATOMS: atom_id res chain seq x y z
N ALA A 1 2.19 17.15 -2.33
CA ALA A 1 1.79 15.92 -1.62
C ALA A 1 2.45 14.65 -2.20
N ALA A 2 3.65 14.76 -2.80
CA ALA A 2 4.34 13.65 -3.45
C ALA A 2 5.29 12.89 -2.51
N ASP A 3 5.64 13.48 -1.36
CA ASP A 3 6.65 12.94 -0.43
C ASP A 3 6.21 11.67 0.28
N TYR A 4 4.90 11.45 0.46
CA TYR A 4 4.40 10.24 1.11
C TYR A 4 4.54 8.99 0.25
N LEU A 5 4.58 9.11 -1.09
CA LEU A 5 4.89 7.97 -1.96
C LEU A 5 6.36 7.56 -1.85
N ALA A 6 7.26 8.47 -1.48
CA ALA A 6 8.65 8.14 -1.18
C ALA A 6 8.80 7.26 0.07
N LEU A 7 7.76 7.18 0.92
CA LEU A 7 7.72 6.21 2.04
C LEU A 7 7.41 4.79 1.56
N LEU A 8 6.92 4.59 0.34
CA LEU A 8 6.77 3.27 -0.23
C LEU A 8 8.14 2.77 -0.71
N PRO A 9 8.51 1.52 -0.38
CA PRO A 9 9.77 0.96 -0.84
C PRO A 9 9.77 0.90 -2.37
N ALA A 10 10.83 1.40 -3.01
CA ALA A 10 10.94 1.52 -4.47
C ALA A 10 10.81 0.19 -5.24
N GLY A 11 10.98 -0.95 -4.55
CA GLY A 11 10.80 -2.29 -5.10
C GLY A 11 9.45 -2.95 -4.76
N LEU A 12 8.47 -2.20 -4.26
CA LEU A 12 7.16 -2.76 -3.93
C LEU A 12 6.42 -3.18 -5.21
N PRO A 13 6.08 -4.47 -5.36
CA PRO A 13 5.36 -4.93 -6.55
C PRO A 13 3.97 -4.29 -6.61
N GLN A 14 3.57 -3.79 -7.78
CA GLN A 14 2.22 -3.26 -7.98
C GLN A 14 1.41 -4.23 -8.86
N PRO A 15 0.15 -4.54 -8.49
CA PRO A 15 -0.51 -4.12 -7.26
C PRO A 15 -0.04 -4.93 -6.01
N PHE A 16 -0.06 -4.30 -4.83
CA PHE A 16 0.37 -4.92 -3.56
C PHE A 16 -0.79 -5.11 -2.58
N SER A 17 -0.64 -6.08 -1.68
CA SER A 17 -1.50 -6.24 -0.52
C SER A 17 -0.88 -5.61 0.73
N ASN A 18 -1.69 -5.39 1.78
CA ASN A 18 -1.18 -4.97 3.10
C ASN A 18 -0.11 -5.93 3.66
N LYS A 19 -0.18 -7.23 3.33
CA LYS A 19 0.83 -8.21 3.73
C LYS A 19 2.15 -7.99 3.00
N THR A 20 2.07 -7.74 1.69
CA THR A 20 3.24 -7.47 0.85
C THR A 20 3.93 -6.18 1.29
N LEU A 21 3.15 -5.12 1.55
CA LEU A 21 3.66 -3.86 2.07
C LEU A 21 4.33 -4.03 3.44
N ALA A 22 3.68 -4.75 4.36
CA ALA A 22 4.23 -5.06 5.67
C ALA A 22 5.57 -5.80 5.58
N LYS A 23 5.66 -6.80 4.68
CA LYS A 23 6.90 -7.54 4.45
C LYS A 23 8.01 -6.65 3.88
N ALA A 24 7.68 -5.78 2.94
CA ALA A 24 8.65 -4.88 2.33
C ALA A 24 9.17 -3.81 3.31
N LEU A 25 8.32 -3.35 4.24
CA LEU A 25 8.66 -2.40 5.29
C LEU A 25 9.22 -3.04 6.56
N GLY A 26 9.19 -4.38 6.68
CA GLY A 26 9.57 -5.10 7.90
C GLY A 26 8.67 -4.79 9.10
N CYS A 27 7.41 -4.42 8.87
CA CYS A 27 6.48 -4.00 9.92
C CYS A 27 5.27 -4.95 10.05
N GLN A 28 4.44 -4.74 11.07
CA GLN A 28 3.22 -5.54 11.24
C GLN A 28 2.17 -5.19 10.19
N THR A 29 1.39 -6.18 9.72
CA THR A 29 0.28 -5.99 8.75
C THR A 29 -0.72 -4.93 9.18
N ARG A 30 -0.96 -4.77 10.50
CA ARG A 30 -1.84 -3.72 11.03
C ARG A 30 -1.29 -2.32 10.77
N VAL A 31 0.03 -2.13 10.87
CA VAL A 31 0.70 -0.85 10.57
C VAL A 31 0.60 -0.56 9.08
N ALA A 32 0.96 -1.53 8.23
CA ALA A 32 0.81 -1.42 6.79
C ALA A 32 -0.64 -1.10 6.36
N GLY A 33 -1.63 -1.71 7.03
CA GLY A 33 -3.05 -1.41 6.76
C GLY A 33 -3.47 0.01 7.13
N ARG A 34 -2.92 0.59 8.20
CA ARG A 34 -3.14 2.01 8.51
C ARG A 34 -2.48 2.91 7.47
N MET A 35 -1.26 2.57 7.03
CA MET A 35 -0.57 3.32 5.97
C MET A 35 -1.34 3.29 4.65
N THR A 36 -1.80 2.12 4.19
CA THR A 36 -2.59 2.04 2.96
C THR A 36 -3.89 2.80 3.06
N TYR A 37 -4.55 2.74 4.23
CA TYR A 37 -5.75 3.54 4.48
C TYR A 37 -5.46 5.05 4.41
N THR A 38 -4.42 5.53 5.07
CA THR A 38 -4.05 6.96 5.07
C THR A 38 -3.68 7.44 3.67
N LEU A 39 -2.85 6.69 2.94
CA LEU A 39 -2.46 7.02 1.57
C LEU A 39 -3.66 6.99 0.61
N ARG A 40 -4.57 6.02 0.77
CA ARG A 40 -5.83 5.97 0.02
C ARG A 40 -6.74 7.15 0.34
N ALA A 41 -6.87 7.53 1.61
CA ALA A 41 -7.66 8.68 2.03
C ALA A 41 -7.10 10.01 1.48
N MET A 42 -5.79 10.08 1.26
CA MET A 42 -5.13 11.20 0.59
C MET A 42 -5.20 11.13 -0.95
N GLY A 43 -5.85 10.11 -1.51
CA GLY A 43 -5.97 9.92 -2.96
C GLY A 43 -4.72 9.38 -3.65
N LEU A 44 -3.68 9.01 -2.90
CA LEU A 44 -2.41 8.52 -3.44
C LEU A 44 -2.44 7.02 -3.78
N LEU A 45 -3.35 6.26 -3.16
CA LEU A 45 -3.55 4.85 -3.46
C LEU A 45 -4.97 4.59 -3.93
N GLN A 46 -5.09 3.67 -4.88
CA GLN A 46 -6.36 3.19 -5.40
C GLN A 46 -6.49 1.68 -5.18
N LEU A 47 -7.73 1.19 -5.20
CA LEU A 47 -8.02 -0.23 -5.05
C LEU A 47 -7.84 -0.90 -6.41
N ALA A 48 -6.76 -1.64 -6.59
CA ALA A 48 -6.45 -2.35 -7.83
C ALA A 48 -7.24 -3.66 -8.00
N GLY A 49 -7.91 -4.12 -6.94
CA GLY A 49 -8.73 -5.32 -6.94
C GLY A 49 -8.60 -6.13 -5.66
N LYS A 50 -8.76 -7.45 -5.76
CA LYS A 50 -8.72 -8.37 -4.62
C LYS A 50 -7.96 -9.64 -5.00
N GLN A 51 -7.04 -10.07 -4.14
CA GLN A 51 -6.36 -11.36 -4.24
C GLN A 51 -6.80 -12.26 -3.08
N GLY A 52 -7.67 -13.23 -3.38
CA GLY A 52 -8.30 -14.08 -2.37
C GLY A 52 -9.14 -13.25 -1.39
N GLN A 53 -8.72 -13.18 -0.12
CA GLN A 53 -9.36 -12.36 0.92
C GLN A 53 -8.69 -10.99 1.17
N SER A 54 -7.58 -10.70 0.47
CA SER A 54 -6.84 -9.44 0.66
C SER A 54 -7.17 -8.46 -0.45
N ASN A 55 -7.43 -7.20 -0.08
CA ASN A 55 -7.52 -6.12 -1.05
C ASN A 55 -6.13 -5.79 -1.60
N LEU A 56 -6.10 -5.53 -2.90
CA LEU A 56 -4.91 -5.09 -3.61
C LEU A 56 -5.00 -3.58 -3.84
N PHE A 57 -3.86 -2.93 -3.69
CA PHE A 57 -3.70 -1.49 -3.84
C PHE A 57 -2.61 -1.18 -4.85
N GLU A 58 -2.77 -0.10 -5.57
CA GLU A 58 -1.77 0.46 -6.49
C GLU A 58 -1.66 1.96 -6.30
N VAL A 59 -0.56 2.55 -6.77
CA VAL A 59 -0.36 4.00 -6.71
C VAL A 59 -1.27 4.65 -7.74
N GLY A 60 -2.15 5.55 -7.27
CA GLY A 60 -2.98 6.36 -8.14
C GLY A 60 -2.09 7.34 -8.89
N GLN A 61 -2.15 7.30 -10.23
CA GLN A 61 -1.48 8.27 -11.12
C GLN A 61 -2.03 9.68 -10.89
#